data_AF-A0A849Q4K9-F1
#
_entry.id   AF-A0A849Q4K9-F1
#
_cell.length_a   1.000
_cell.length_b   1.000
_cell.length_c   1.000
_cell.angle_alpha   90.00
_cell.angle_beta   90.00
_cell.angle_gamma   90.00
#
_symmetry.space_group_name_H-M   'P 1'
#
loop_
_entity.id
_entity.type
_entity.pdbx_description
1 polymer ?
#
loop_
_entity_poly.entity_id
_entity_poly.type
_entity_poly.pdbx_seq_one_letter_code
_entity_poly.pdbx_strand_id
1 'polypeptide(L)'
;MGVDVPAQPSGDGVHKHVLFFQDLKLSISEWVPFGQNAISTFNDSIDSLKGVKSSLLTGIVDEEPDSSKFEIMPKFTRVYLEDFDQYNWVKFKASIEYPEEVEQIEEIATHVDKAGFVNYNLTIEEVDGRTSKFSLDKTSYILADLIEDTSVMIEALLTQFQRRSLRSVYGPTPFRPKFTVATTSALLPEQPQAEGYHDREDQENEINQIIGVAYDFFDLPPTEKVILGTHGIIFITSRPEHFSELLNFYSFVRSLQIFQSIFFARLRQMWDMVKDVRKSILHLKKEEDLVRMEQELSELSSNIVLIEELSSMMAVSSSEMKRIWSANSGSLDMDNKRLADRFGIDREILIIGEKIKDMTGVAGGLVDEIGGLRDMVQTLAEKRMREVSKLMADNVQQGSEAQLAMAANVKASRYSGAALKILSAISAGFLGMKISDLVMKGLDEWNESDGGPNWDLGDKGFYGGYIQVIVGFALWILMTILFFHLIKVSSAKMKEEKLAKDYVLNLRIPIDVRSTPERIKAYLADKSVTYHNVEITGHRVSWYHKQEKGDDKVFYTVTLCFDAKDGHLFYIHANTEDKKGDAFFTTEWVQSELLTSGLITKAQDEHIRARMGLPEGGGEW
;
A
#
# COMPACT_ATOMS: atom_id res chain seq x y z
N MET A 1 7.18 65.63 -45.30
CA MET A 1 7.26 64.58 -46.35
C MET A 1 7.78 63.35 -45.64
N GLY A 2 6.87 62.51 -45.12
CA GLY A 2 6.52 61.23 -45.75
C GLY A 2 7.59 60.19 -45.36
N VAL A 3 7.30 59.12 -44.64
CA VAL A 3 6.23 58.16 -44.92
C VAL A 3 5.77 57.49 -43.62
N ASP A 4 4.47 57.63 -43.31
CA ASP A 4 3.74 56.74 -42.40
C ASP A 4 3.71 55.35 -43.03
N VAL A 5 4.23 54.36 -42.31
CA VAL A 5 3.98 52.95 -42.58
C VAL A 5 2.69 52.59 -41.82
N PRO A 6 1.60 52.23 -42.49
CA PRO A 6 0.39 51.81 -41.80
C PRO A 6 0.68 50.45 -41.14
N ALA A 7 0.50 50.38 -39.82
CA ALA A 7 0.41 49.11 -39.13
C ALA A 7 -0.73 48.30 -39.77
N GLN A 8 -0.38 47.16 -40.37
CA GLN A 8 -1.37 46.19 -40.81
C GLN A 8 -2.14 45.67 -39.59
N PRO A 9 -3.46 45.49 -39.68
CA PRO A 9 -4.21 44.82 -38.63
C PRO A 9 -3.82 43.34 -38.65
N SER A 10 -3.16 42.88 -37.59
CA SER A 10 -3.03 41.45 -37.31
C SER A 10 -4.44 40.91 -37.07
N GLY A 11 -4.91 40.13 -38.03
CA GLY A 11 -6.20 39.45 -37.98
C GLY A 11 -6.18 38.27 -37.02
N ASP A 12 -6.08 38.56 -35.73
CA ASP A 12 -6.70 37.72 -34.71
C ASP A 12 -8.15 38.15 -34.60
N GLY A 13 -9.07 37.18 -34.51
CA GLY A 13 -10.50 37.45 -34.37
C GLY A 13 -10.74 38.37 -33.18
N VAL A 14 -10.94 39.66 -33.43
CA VAL A 14 -11.20 40.66 -32.38
C VAL A 14 -12.56 40.31 -31.79
N HIS A 15 -12.54 39.59 -30.67
CA HIS A 15 -13.69 39.51 -29.77
C HIS A 15 -14.04 40.96 -29.41
N LYS A 16 -15.16 41.44 -29.95
CA LYS A 16 -15.63 42.79 -29.70
C LYS A 16 -16.18 42.81 -28.28
N HIS A 17 -15.43 43.38 -27.34
CA HIS A 17 -15.90 43.58 -25.97
C HIS A 17 -17.18 44.44 -25.97
N VAL A 18 -18.27 43.87 -25.46
CA VAL A 18 -19.61 44.47 -25.51
C VAL A 18 -19.95 45.17 -24.19
N LEU A 19 -19.58 44.55 -23.07
CA LEU A 19 -19.88 45.03 -21.73
C LEU A 19 -18.62 45.40 -20.94
N PHE A 20 -18.75 46.45 -20.12
CA PHE A 20 -17.68 46.93 -19.24
C PHE A 20 -18.19 47.20 -17.83
N PHE A 21 -17.51 46.65 -16.82
CA PHE A 21 -17.70 47.03 -15.43
C PHE A 21 -17.05 48.39 -15.13
N GLN A 22 -17.70 49.16 -14.27
CA GLN A 22 -17.15 50.38 -13.67
C GLN A 22 -16.95 50.18 -12.17
N ASP A 23 -15.77 50.53 -11.65
CA ASP A 23 -15.40 50.41 -10.22
C ASP A 23 -15.72 49.01 -9.65
N LEU A 24 -15.07 47.99 -10.19
CA LEU A 24 -15.39 46.59 -9.89
C LEU A 24 -14.79 46.13 -8.56
N LYS A 25 -15.67 45.65 -7.67
CA LYS A 25 -15.32 44.87 -6.48
C LYS A 25 -15.73 43.43 -6.70
N LEU A 26 -14.82 42.49 -6.45
CA LEU A 26 -15.12 41.06 -6.50
C LEU A 26 -15.08 40.47 -5.10
N SER A 27 -16.09 39.68 -4.78
CA SER A 27 -16.13 38.81 -3.62
C SER A 27 -16.31 37.37 -4.09
N ILE A 28 -15.45 36.48 -3.64
CA ILE A 28 -15.51 35.06 -3.98
C ILE A 28 -15.63 34.29 -2.68
N SER A 29 -16.56 33.35 -2.63
CA SER A 29 -16.88 32.64 -1.40
C SER A 29 -16.90 31.14 -1.59
N GLU A 30 -16.32 30.43 -0.64
CA GLU A 30 -16.39 28.98 -0.58
C GLU A 30 -16.78 28.50 0.82
N TRP A 31 -17.16 27.23 0.91
CA TRP A 31 -17.36 26.56 2.19
C TRP A 31 -16.24 25.55 2.41
N VAL A 32 -15.56 25.68 3.54
CA VAL A 32 -14.47 24.80 3.98
C VAL A 32 -14.84 24.26 5.36
N PRO A 33 -14.59 22.97 5.66
CA PRO A 33 -14.91 22.41 6.96
C PRO A 33 -14.05 23.04 8.07
N PHE A 34 -14.57 24.09 8.70
CA PHE A 34 -14.04 24.67 9.92
C PHE A 34 -14.92 24.33 11.12
N GLY A 35 -14.35 24.55 12.28
CA GLY A 35 -15.00 24.50 13.59
C GLY A 35 -14.17 25.33 14.56
N GLN A 36 -14.66 25.54 15.77
CA GLN A 36 -13.96 26.40 16.75
C GLN A 36 -12.53 25.94 17.03
N ASN A 37 -12.30 24.63 17.15
CA ASN A 37 -10.97 24.07 17.34
C ASN A 37 -10.09 24.31 16.11
N ALA A 38 -10.63 24.16 14.90
CA ALA A 38 -9.90 24.41 13.67
C ALA A 38 -9.50 25.89 13.54
N ILE A 39 -10.38 26.83 13.94
CA ILE A 39 -10.07 28.27 13.99
C ILE A 39 -8.97 28.55 15.02
N SER A 40 -9.03 27.94 16.20
CA SER A 40 -7.96 28.08 17.19
C SER A 40 -6.61 27.59 16.64
N THR A 41 -6.58 26.41 16.03
CA THR A 41 -5.36 25.86 15.40
C THR A 41 -4.88 26.73 14.22
N PHE A 42 -5.81 27.30 13.45
CA PHE A 42 -5.49 28.23 12.36
C PHE A 42 -4.81 29.50 12.90
N ASN A 43 -5.37 30.08 13.96
CA ASN A 43 -4.79 31.23 14.66
C ASN A 43 -3.39 30.93 15.23
N ASP A 44 -3.18 29.73 15.76
CA ASP A 44 -1.85 29.29 16.22
C ASP A 44 -0.88 29.15 15.04
N SER A 45 -1.34 28.63 13.89
CA SER A 45 -0.51 28.39 12.70
C SER A 45 -0.03 29.68 12.03
N ILE A 46 -0.84 30.74 12.07
CA ILE A 46 -0.46 32.06 11.54
C ILE A 46 0.20 32.97 12.59
N ASP A 47 0.44 32.44 13.79
CA ASP A 47 1.02 33.15 14.94
C ASP A 47 0.21 34.39 15.41
N SER A 48 -1.12 34.34 15.29
CA SER A 48 -2.02 35.46 15.64
C SER A 48 -1.82 35.97 17.06
N LEU A 49 -1.62 35.06 18.02
CA LEU A 49 -1.47 35.39 19.44
C LEU A 49 -0.13 36.06 19.78
N LYS A 50 0.90 35.86 18.95
CA LYS A 50 2.24 36.45 19.17
C LYS A 50 2.35 37.87 18.63
N GLY A 51 1.32 38.39 17.96
CA GLY A 51 1.32 39.74 17.39
C GLY A 51 2.32 39.91 16.23
N VAL A 52 2.67 38.82 15.55
CA VAL A 52 3.53 38.85 14.37
C VAL A 52 2.75 39.51 13.24
N LYS A 53 3.30 40.60 12.68
CA LYS A 53 2.62 41.39 11.64
C LYS A 53 2.48 40.67 10.30
N SER A 54 3.39 39.73 10.01
CA SER A 54 3.39 38.99 8.75
C SER A 54 4.04 37.62 8.93
N SER A 55 3.41 36.58 8.38
CA SER A 55 3.92 35.21 8.38
C SER A 55 4.07 34.73 6.93
N LEU A 56 5.20 34.09 6.63
CA LEU A 56 5.42 33.41 5.35
C LEU A 56 4.96 31.96 5.50
N LEU A 57 4.03 31.54 4.66
CA LEU A 57 3.41 30.22 4.77
C LEU A 57 3.59 29.47 3.46
N THR A 58 3.88 28.16 3.56
CA THR A 58 4.00 27.26 2.43
C THR A 58 3.23 25.98 2.69
N GLY A 59 2.57 25.47 1.64
CA GLY A 59 1.94 24.15 1.65
C GLY A 59 2.92 23.01 1.38
N ILE A 60 4.18 23.33 1.03
CA ILE A 60 5.23 22.35 0.73
C ILE A 60 5.78 21.82 2.05
N VAL A 61 5.76 20.49 2.19
CA VAL A 61 6.41 19.80 3.32
C VAL A 61 7.90 19.76 3.04
N ASP A 62 8.71 20.21 4.00
CA ASP A 62 10.16 20.07 3.93
C ASP A 62 10.54 18.59 3.99
N GLU A 63 11.04 18.04 2.88
CA GLU A 63 11.49 16.65 2.78
C GLU A 63 12.89 16.44 3.40
N GLU A 64 13.65 17.52 3.63
CA GLU A 64 15.01 17.49 4.18
C GLU A 64 15.18 18.44 5.39
N PRO A 65 14.46 18.21 6.51
CA PRO A 65 14.47 19.11 7.67
C PRO A 65 15.84 19.23 8.37
N ASP A 66 16.77 18.30 8.09
CA ASP A 66 18.14 18.30 8.62
C ASP A 66 19.10 19.18 7.78
N SER A 67 18.65 19.72 6.65
CA SER A 67 19.42 20.63 5.80
C SER A 67 19.62 22.00 6.47
N SER A 68 20.79 22.61 6.27
CA SER A 68 21.08 23.98 6.73
C SER A 68 20.66 25.06 5.74
N LYS A 69 20.07 24.67 4.61
CA LYS A 69 19.63 25.59 3.55
C LYS A 69 18.12 25.49 3.42
N PHE A 70 17.44 26.59 3.75
CA PHE A 70 16.04 26.78 3.42
C PHE A 70 15.96 27.51 2.07
N GLU A 71 15.66 26.78 1.01
CA GLU A 71 15.48 27.38 -0.33
C GLU A 71 14.06 27.92 -0.46
N ILE A 72 13.97 29.25 -0.54
CA ILE A 72 12.71 29.95 -0.73
C ILE A 72 12.36 29.83 -2.23
N MET A 73 11.57 28.81 -2.61
CA MET A 73 10.96 28.74 -3.94
C MET A 73 10.00 29.92 -4.17
N PRO A 74 9.87 30.51 -5.37
CA PRO A 74 9.05 31.71 -5.60
C PRO A 74 7.52 31.48 -5.49
N LYS A 75 7.03 30.53 -4.68
CA LYS A 75 5.62 30.18 -4.50
C LYS A 75 5.23 30.24 -3.02
N PHE A 76 5.28 31.42 -2.41
CA PHE A 76 4.86 31.61 -1.02
C PHE A 76 3.65 32.52 -0.94
N THR A 77 2.74 32.19 -0.03
CA THR A 77 1.68 33.11 0.39
C THR A 77 2.19 33.88 1.60
N ARG A 78 2.22 35.21 1.49
CA ARG A 78 2.51 36.08 2.61
C ARG A 78 1.22 36.53 3.26
N VAL A 79 1.03 36.20 4.53
CA VAL A 79 -0.19 36.51 5.27
C VAL A 79 0.06 37.64 6.26
N TYR A 80 -0.77 38.67 6.21
CA TYR A 80 -0.81 39.80 7.13
C TYR A 80 -2.11 39.75 7.93
N LEU A 81 -2.00 39.52 9.22
CA LEU A 81 -3.16 39.48 10.11
C LEU A 81 -3.75 40.89 10.26
N GLU A 82 -5.06 41.02 10.04
CA GLU A 82 -5.77 42.29 10.30
C GLU A 82 -6.46 42.26 11.65
N ASP A 83 -7.29 41.26 11.89
CA ASP A 83 -8.08 41.11 13.11
C ASP A 83 -8.50 39.65 13.29
N PHE A 84 -8.76 39.23 14.53
CA PHE A 84 -9.21 37.86 14.79
C PHE A 84 -9.97 37.74 16.11
N ASP A 85 -10.86 36.76 16.15
CA ASP A 85 -11.36 36.16 17.37
C ASP A 85 -10.78 34.74 17.49
N GLN A 86 -10.20 34.43 18.65
CA GLN A 86 -9.48 33.18 18.86
C GLN A 86 -10.28 31.92 18.48
N TYR A 87 -11.61 31.94 18.61
CA TYR A 87 -12.47 30.77 18.43
C TYR A 87 -13.51 30.91 17.33
N ASN A 88 -13.81 32.13 16.88
CA ASN A 88 -14.94 32.39 16.00
C ASN A 88 -14.55 32.72 14.56
N TRP A 89 -13.53 33.56 14.33
CA TRP A 89 -13.20 34.01 12.98
C TRP A 89 -11.80 34.63 12.90
N VAL A 90 -11.26 34.72 11.68
CA VAL A 90 -9.97 35.36 11.38
C VAL A 90 -10.12 36.23 10.14
N LYS A 91 -9.49 37.40 10.13
CA LYS A 91 -9.38 38.31 9.00
C LYS A 91 -7.91 38.60 8.71
N PHE A 92 -7.49 38.40 7.48
CA PHE A 92 -6.11 38.62 7.07
C PHE A 92 -6.04 39.03 5.60
N LYS A 93 -4.95 39.71 5.22
CA LYS A 93 -4.58 39.95 3.83
C LYS A 93 -3.55 38.92 3.40
N ALA A 94 -3.74 38.34 2.23
CA ALA A 94 -2.78 37.45 1.62
C ALA A 94 -2.21 38.11 0.37
N SER A 95 -0.89 38.22 0.30
CA SER A 95 -0.18 38.57 -0.92
C SER A 95 0.31 37.27 -1.56
N ILE A 96 -0.14 37.05 -2.79
CA ILE A 96 0.22 35.89 -3.59
C ILE A 96 1.36 36.30 -4.51
N GLU A 97 2.54 35.73 -4.29
CA GLU A 97 3.71 35.92 -5.14
C GLU A 97 3.91 34.60 -5.90
N TYR A 98 3.28 34.43 -7.06
CA TYR A 98 3.56 33.34 -8.00
C TYR A 98 4.29 33.88 -9.25
N PRO A 99 5.25 33.13 -9.83
CA PRO A 99 5.96 33.57 -11.02
C PRO A 99 5.05 33.37 -12.24
N GLU A 100 4.48 34.46 -12.73
CA GLU A 100 3.59 34.49 -13.89
C GLU A 100 4.23 35.22 -15.08
N GLU A 101 3.72 34.96 -16.30
CA GLU A 101 4.18 35.64 -17.52
C GLU A 101 3.76 37.13 -17.57
N VAL A 102 2.79 37.52 -16.73
CA VAL A 102 2.24 38.87 -16.60
C VAL A 102 2.57 39.39 -15.19
N GLU A 103 2.87 40.69 -15.07
CA GLU A 103 3.06 41.33 -13.75
C GLU A 103 1.70 41.48 -13.06
N GLN A 104 1.35 40.52 -12.20
CA GLN A 104 0.12 40.48 -11.42
C GLN A 104 0.44 40.74 -9.94
N ILE A 105 -0.17 41.77 -9.37
CA ILE A 105 -0.02 42.11 -7.95
C ILE A 105 -1.35 41.81 -7.28
N GLU A 106 -1.41 40.67 -6.58
CA GLU A 106 -2.62 40.26 -5.86
C GLU A 106 -2.47 40.44 -4.35
N GLU A 107 -3.30 41.31 -3.79
CA GLU A 107 -3.54 41.37 -2.35
C GLU A 107 -5.02 41.03 -2.08
N ILE A 108 -5.24 39.88 -1.43
CA ILE A 108 -6.58 39.33 -1.20
C ILE A 108 -6.95 39.50 0.26
N ALA A 109 -8.05 40.21 0.54
CA ALA A 109 -8.62 40.28 1.88
C ALA A 109 -9.47 39.03 2.14
N THR A 110 -9.06 38.21 3.11
CA THR A 110 -9.68 36.93 3.43
C THR A 110 -10.34 36.98 4.80
N HIS A 111 -11.58 36.52 4.86
CA HIS A 111 -12.32 36.25 6.09
C HIS A 111 -12.62 34.76 6.18
N VAL A 112 -12.31 34.15 7.33
CA VAL A 112 -12.62 32.75 7.64
C VAL A 112 -13.43 32.71 8.93
N ASP A 113 -14.52 31.98 8.94
CA ASP A 113 -15.38 31.81 10.12
C ASP A 113 -15.49 30.35 10.57
N LYS A 114 -15.85 30.13 11.85
CA LYS A 114 -16.02 28.80 12.45
C LYS A 114 -17.11 27.95 11.80
N ALA A 115 -18.09 28.56 11.15
CA ALA A 115 -19.14 27.88 10.40
C ALA A 115 -18.66 27.43 9.02
N GLY A 116 -17.41 27.71 8.65
CA GLY A 116 -16.81 27.26 7.41
C GLY A 116 -16.99 28.20 6.23
N PHE A 117 -17.58 29.38 6.43
CA PHE A 117 -17.60 30.43 5.43
C PHE A 117 -16.19 30.99 5.25
N VAL A 118 -15.70 30.92 4.02
CA VAL A 118 -14.47 31.59 3.60
C VAL A 118 -14.82 32.57 2.50
N ASN A 119 -14.47 33.84 2.69
CA ASN A 119 -14.74 34.91 1.74
C ASN A 119 -13.46 35.66 1.40
N TYR A 120 -13.19 35.78 0.12
CA TYR A 120 -12.09 36.50 -0.50
C TYR A 120 -12.62 37.77 -1.15
N ASN A 121 -12.09 38.92 -0.78
CA ASN A 121 -12.52 40.21 -1.31
C ASN A 121 -11.34 40.93 -1.94
N LEU A 122 -11.59 41.54 -3.10
CA LEU A 122 -10.63 42.36 -3.84
C LEU A 122 -11.34 43.50 -4.57
N THR A 123 -10.57 44.52 -4.90
CA THR A 123 -10.98 45.62 -5.78
C THR A 123 -10.03 45.63 -6.96
N ILE A 124 -10.56 45.69 -8.18
CA ILE A 124 -9.72 45.75 -9.37
C ILE A 124 -9.30 47.20 -9.59
N GLU A 125 -8.00 47.49 -9.54
CA GLU A 125 -7.45 48.83 -9.76
C GLU A 125 -7.07 49.09 -11.21
N GLU A 126 -6.47 48.11 -11.89
CA GLU A 126 -6.01 48.25 -13.28
C GLU A 126 -6.06 46.90 -14.03
N VAL A 127 -6.50 46.91 -15.28
CA VAL A 127 -6.43 45.77 -16.20
C VAL A 127 -5.99 46.27 -17.58
N ASP A 128 -4.90 45.73 -18.12
CA ASP A 128 -4.35 46.10 -19.44
C ASP A 128 -4.20 47.64 -19.62
N GLY A 129 -3.74 48.37 -18.60
CA GLY A 129 -3.60 49.84 -18.68
C GLY A 129 -4.88 50.64 -18.46
N ARG A 130 -6.02 49.99 -18.15
CA ARG A 130 -7.32 50.63 -17.89
C ARG A 130 -7.65 50.57 -16.40
N THR A 131 -8.00 51.72 -15.82
CA THR A 131 -8.20 51.85 -14.37
C THR A 131 -9.66 51.95 -13.92
N SER A 132 -10.61 52.16 -14.82
CA SER A 132 -12.01 52.43 -14.43
C SER A 132 -13.06 51.70 -15.26
N LYS A 133 -12.67 51.07 -16.37
CA LYS A 133 -13.56 50.36 -17.29
C LYS A 133 -12.96 49.03 -17.63
N PHE A 134 -13.48 47.99 -17.01
CA PHE A 134 -12.97 46.63 -17.12
C PHE A 134 -13.88 45.83 -18.04
N SER A 135 -13.32 45.29 -19.12
CA SER A 135 -14.09 44.41 -20.02
C SER A 135 -14.50 43.15 -19.28
N LEU A 136 -15.75 42.70 -19.44
CA LEU A 136 -16.22 41.46 -18.81
C LEU A 136 -15.37 40.26 -19.22
N ASP A 137 -15.07 40.14 -20.50
CA ASP A 137 -14.21 39.08 -21.04
C ASP A 137 -12.82 39.04 -20.35
N LYS A 138 -12.16 40.19 -20.18
CA LYS A 138 -10.87 40.27 -19.47
C LYS A 138 -11.00 39.98 -17.97
N THR A 139 -12.06 40.47 -17.34
CA THR A 139 -12.37 40.15 -15.94
C THR A 139 -12.59 38.65 -15.73
N SER A 140 -13.11 37.93 -16.73
CA SER A 140 -13.33 36.48 -16.63
C SER A 140 -12.02 35.70 -16.48
N TYR A 141 -10.94 36.14 -17.14
CA TYR A 141 -9.61 35.54 -16.96
C TYR A 141 -9.08 35.75 -15.55
N ILE A 142 -9.15 36.99 -15.05
CA ILE A 142 -8.75 37.33 -13.67
C ILE A 142 -9.57 36.51 -12.67
N LEU A 143 -10.87 36.38 -12.89
CA LEU A 143 -11.75 35.61 -12.02
C LEU A 143 -11.37 34.12 -12.01
N ALA A 144 -11.07 33.53 -13.16
CA ALA A 144 -10.69 32.13 -13.26
C ALA A 144 -9.39 31.84 -12.50
N ASP A 145 -8.39 32.72 -12.68
CA ASP A 145 -7.09 32.65 -12.03
C ASP A 145 -7.22 32.80 -10.50
N LEU A 146 -7.94 33.83 -10.07
CA LEU A 146 -8.24 34.06 -8.67
C LEU A 146 -8.97 32.89 -7.99
N ILE A 147 -9.88 32.20 -8.69
CA ILE A 147 -10.55 30.99 -8.18
C ILE A 147 -9.52 29.87 -7.94
N GLU A 148 -8.55 29.69 -8.82
CA GLU A 148 -7.47 28.71 -8.71
C GLU A 148 -6.53 29.07 -7.56
N ASP A 149 -6.04 30.30 -7.54
CA ASP A 149 -5.06 30.80 -6.58
C ASP A 149 -5.58 30.84 -5.16
N THR A 150 -6.80 31.33 -4.94
CA THR A 150 -7.43 31.29 -3.61
C THR A 150 -7.62 29.86 -3.12
N SER A 151 -7.84 28.90 -4.04
CA SER A 151 -7.99 27.48 -3.73
C SER A 151 -6.70 26.87 -3.19
N VAL A 152 -5.57 27.18 -3.85
CA VAL A 152 -4.21 26.75 -3.47
C VAL A 152 -3.76 27.44 -2.19
N MET A 153 -3.97 28.76 -2.11
CA MET A 153 -3.63 29.61 -0.98
C MET A 153 -4.27 29.09 0.30
N ILE A 154 -5.60 28.91 0.34
CA ILE A 154 -6.26 28.44 1.55
C ILE A 154 -5.87 26.99 1.86
N GLU A 155 -5.66 26.11 0.87
CA GLU A 155 -5.22 24.73 1.10
C GLU A 155 -3.90 24.69 1.89
N ALA A 156 -2.96 25.59 1.58
CA ALA A 156 -1.71 25.73 2.33
C ALA A 156 -1.93 26.08 3.82
N LEU A 157 -3.03 26.74 4.16
CA LEU A 157 -3.39 27.15 5.52
C LEU A 157 -4.25 26.12 6.26
N LEU A 158 -4.77 25.10 5.57
CA LEU A 158 -5.60 24.06 6.17
C LEU A 158 -4.78 22.98 6.88
N THR A 159 -5.37 22.40 7.92
CA THR A 159 -4.83 21.22 8.61
C THR A 159 -4.85 19.98 7.71
N GLN A 160 -4.01 18.99 8.01
CA GLN A 160 -3.99 17.71 7.27
C GLN A 160 -5.36 17.02 7.26
N PHE A 161 -6.10 17.08 8.37
CA PHE A 161 -7.46 16.54 8.44
C PHE A 161 -8.39 17.22 7.44
N GLN A 162 -8.45 18.56 7.45
CA GLN A 162 -9.29 19.32 6.52
C GLN A 162 -8.94 19.06 5.06
N ARG A 163 -7.64 19.01 4.71
CA ARG A 163 -7.18 18.66 3.36
C ARG A 163 -7.65 17.27 2.96
N ARG A 164 -7.53 16.28 3.85
CA ARG A 164 -7.98 14.90 3.59
C ARG A 164 -9.50 14.81 3.41
N SER A 165 -10.26 15.53 4.23
CA SER A 165 -11.72 15.61 4.13
C SER A 165 -12.15 16.25 2.80
N LEU A 166 -11.55 17.38 2.43
CA LEU A 166 -11.82 18.04 1.14
C LEU A 166 -11.47 17.14 -0.05
N ARG A 167 -10.30 16.49 -0.04
CA ARG A 167 -9.90 15.54 -1.09
C ARG A 167 -10.82 14.33 -1.20
N SER A 168 -11.46 13.93 -0.09
CA SER A 168 -12.47 12.86 -0.12
C SER A 168 -13.72 13.26 -0.92
N VAL A 169 -14.01 14.56 -1.04
CA VAL A 169 -15.13 15.12 -1.80
C VAL A 169 -14.73 15.54 -3.20
N TYR A 170 -13.69 16.37 -3.33
CA TYR A 170 -13.23 16.97 -4.60
C TYR A 170 -12.29 16.06 -5.40
N GLY A 171 -11.78 14.98 -4.80
CA GLY A 171 -10.76 14.14 -5.41
C GLY A 171 -9.36 14.77 -5.34
N PRO A 172 -8.47 14.49 -6.31
CA PRO A 172 -7.09 14.95 -6.28
C PRO A 172 -6.91 16.42 -6.67
N THR A 173 -7.95 17.07 -7.19
CA THR A 173 -7.85 18.44 -7.70
C THR A 173 -7.88 19.46 -6.55
N PRO A 174 -6.98 20.47 -6.53
CA PRO A 174 -7.04 21.55 -5.55
C PRO A 174 -8.13 22.59 -5.89
N PHE A 175 -8.58 22.62 -7.14
CA PHE A 175 -9.61 23.53 -7.65
C PHE A 175 -10.96 23.24 -7.02
N ARG A 176 -11.51 24.24 -6.35
CA ARG A 176 -12.84 24.16 -5.74
C ARG A 176 -13.72 25.25 -6.31
N PRO A 177 -14.88 24.91 -6.87
CA PRO A 177 -15.82 25.91 -7.37
C PRO A 177 -16.28 26.80 -6.23
N LYS A 178 -16.37 28.09 -6.53
CA LYS A 178 -16.70 29.15 -5.57
C LYS A 178 -17.90 29.93 -6.08
N PHE A 179 -18.55 30.65 -5.17
CA PHE A 179 -19.64 31.56 -5.50
C PHE A 179 -19.08 32.98 -5.68
N THR A 180 -19.38 33.62 -6.80
CA THR A 180 -18.85 34.95 -7.14
C THR A 180 -19.89 36.03 -6.97
N VAL A 181 -19.52 37.15 -6.36
CA VAL A 181 -20.32 38.38 -6.31
C VAL A 181 -19.49 39.51 -6.92
N ALA A 182 -19.90 39.95 -8.11
CA ALA A 182 -19.32 41.09 -8.79
C ALA A 182 -20.17 42.33 -8.47
N THR A 183 -19.63 43.23 -7.65
CA THR A 183 -20.29 44.50 -7.32
C THR A 183 -19.68 45.63 -8.12
N THR A 184 -20.50 46.38 -8.84
CA THR A 184 -20.04 47.44 -9.77
C THR A 184 -20.91 48.68 -9.62
N SER A 185 -20.34 49.86 -9.87
CA SER A 185 -21.11 51.12 -9.86
C SER A 185 -22.02 51.24 -11.08
N ALA A 186 -21.56 50.76 -12.24
CA ALA A 186 -22.30 50.72 -13.49
C ALA A 186 -21.81 49.58 -14.39
N LEU A 187 -22.73 48.97 -15.14
CA LEU A 187 -22.43 48.07 -16.24
C LEU A 187 -22.69 48.82 -17.55
N LEU A 188 -21.67 48.97 -18.39
CA LEU A 188 -21.71 49.79 -19.60
C LEU A 188 -21.82 48.92 -20.87
N PRO A 189 -22.61 49.32 -21.89
CA PRO A 189 -23.54 50.44 -21.88
C PRO A 189 -24.70 50.21 -20.90
N GLU A 190 -25.09 51.26 -20.19
CA GLU A 190 -26.15 51.16 -19.18
C GLU A 190 -27.50 50.88 -19.82
N GLN A 191 -28.17 49.84 -19.31
CA GLN A 191 -29.54 49.53 -19.65
C GLN A 191 -30.52 50.19 -18.68
N PRO A 192 -31.70 50.65 -19.14
CA PRO A 192 -32.74 51.22 -18.28
C PRO A 192 -33.24 50.23 -17.21
N GLN A 193 -33.31 48.94 -17.56
CA GLN A 193 -33.78 47.85 -16.71
C GLN A 193 -32.78 46.70 -16.76
N ALA A 194 -32.72 45.89 -15.70
CA ALA A 194 -31.85 44.71 -15.63
C ALA A 194 -32.12 43.72 -16.78
N GLU A 195 -33.38 43.50 -17.14
CA GLU A 195 -33.79 42.63 -18.25
C GLU A 195 -33.21 43.10 -19.61
N GLY A 196 -32.82 44.37 -19.74
CA GLY A 196 -32.19 44.90 -20.94
C GLY A 196 -30.83 44.26 -21.28
N TYR A 197 -30.21 43.55 -20.33
CA TYR A 197 -28.98 42.77 -20.55
C TYR A 197 -29.24 41.32 -20.99
N HIS A 198 -30.50 40.86 -21.01
CA HIS A 198 -30.89 39.52 -21.43
C HIS A 198 -31.23 39.52 -22.93
N ASP A 199 -30.19 39.67 -23.76
CA ASP A 199 -30.32 39.78 -25.22
C ASP A 199 -30.24 38.44 -25.96
N ARG A 200 -29.86 37.34 -25.27
CA ARG A 200 -29.59 36.01 -25.86
C ARG A 200 -28.52 36.01 -26.94
N GLU A 201 -27.66 37.02 -26.92
CA GLU A 201 -26.58 37.24 -27.87
C GLU A 201 -25.29 37.56 -27.09
N ASP A 202 -24.55 38.58 -27.52
CA ASP A 202 -23.20 38.85 -27.02
C ASP A 202 -23.20 39.36 -25.56
N GLN A 203 -24.20 40.14 -25.13
CA GLN A 203 -24.23 40.66 -23.75
C GLN A 203 -24.46 39.55 -22.73
N GLU A 204 -25.44 38.68 -22.98
CA GLU A 204 -25.71 37.54 -22.11
C GLU A 204 -24.51 36.58 -22.09
N ASN A 205 -23.83 36.37 -23.22
CA ASN A 205 -22.64 35.54 -23.29
C ASN A 205 -21.49 36.06 -22.40
N GLU A 206 -21.20 37.37 -22.44
CA GLU A 206 -20.17 37.97 -21.57
C GLU A 206 -20.57 37.93 -20.08
N ILE A 207 -21.84 38.14 -19.76
CA ILE A 207 -22.35 37.96 -18.39
C ILE A 207 -22.18 36.51 -17.94
N ASN A 208 -22.49 35.56 -18.81
CA ASN A 208 -22.46 34.14 -18.50
C ASN A 208 -21.03 33.64 -18.19
N GLN A 209 -19.99 34.29 -18.73
CA GLN A 209 -18.60 34.00 -18.40
C GLN A 209 -18.26 34.33 -16.93
N ILE A 210 -18.92 35.32 -16.33
CA ILE A 210 -18.64 35.75 -14.95
C ILE A 210 -19.45 34.96 -13.92
N ILE A 211 -20.75 34.75 -14.18
CA ILE A 211 -21.69 34.20 -13.17
C ILE A 211 -22.26 32.82 -13.54
N GLY A 212 -21.79 32.20 -14.63
CA GLY A 212 -22.42 31.02 -15.20
C GLY A 212 -23.75 31.37 -15.88
N VAL A 213 -24.69 30.43 -15.99
CA VAL A 213 -25.95 30.69 -16.72
C VAL A 213 -26.80 31.70 -15.95
N ALA A 214 -26.99 32.90 -16.50
CA ALA A 214 -27.89 33.92 -15.98
C ALA A 214 -29.35 33.44 -16.11
N TYR A 215 -30.12 33.54 -15.03
CA TYR A 215 -31.49 33.01 -14.99
C TYR A 215 -32.53 33.96 -14.41
N ASP A 216 -32.12 35.04 -13.73
CA ASP A 216 -33.05 36.06 -13.23
C ASP A 216 -32.38 37.44 -13.29
N PHE A 217 -33.14 38.42 -13.80
CA PHE A 217 -32.72 39.81 -13.95
C PHE A 217 -33.79 40.68 -13.30
N PHE A 218 -33.41 41.50 -12.33
CA PHE A 218 -34.38 42.37 -11.69
C PHE A 218 -33.80 43.67 -11.17
N ASP A 219 -34.66 44.69 -11.19
CA ASP A 219 -34.37 45.99 -10.62
C ASP A 219 -34.83 46.02 -9.15
N LEU A 220 -33.99 46.58 -8.29
CA LEU A 220 -34.33 46.91 -6.92
C LEU A 220 -34.50 48.44 -6.84
N PRO A 221 -35.69 48.97 -6.54
CA PRO A 221 -35.88 50.40 -6.40
C PRO A 221 -35.01 50.94 -5.25
N PRO A 222 -34.38 52.13 -5.36
CA PRO A 222 -34.60 53.15 -6.40
C PRO A 222 -33.74 53.05 -7.68
N THR A 223 -32.57 52.41 -7.69
CA THR A 223 -31.66 52.45 -8.86
C THR A 223 -30.83 51.18 -9.09
N GLU A 224 -30.83 50.26 -8.14
CA GLU A 224 -29.96 49.10 -8.10
C GLU A 224 -30.48 48.01 -9.06
N LYS A 225 -29.57 47.26 -9.67
CA LYS A 225 -29.90 46.16 -10.58
C LYS A 225 -29.16 44.91 -10.18
N VAL A 226 -29.83 43.76 -10.31
CA VAL A 226 -29.29 42.47 -9.91
C VAL A 226 -29.45 41.49 -11.06
N ILE A 227 -28.37 40.77 -11.35
CA ILE A 227 -28.34 39.67 -12.31
C ILE A 227 -27.89 38.42 -11.57
N LEU A 228 -28.77 37.42 -11.48
CA LEU A 228 -28.51 36.14 -10.83
C LEU A 228 -28.08 35.10 -11.86
N GLY A 229 -26.96 34.44 -11.56
CA GLY A 229 -26.44 33.32 -12.32
C GLY A 229 -26.23 32.07 -11.46
N THR A 230 -25.94 30.95 -12.12
CA THR A 230 -25.77 29.66 -11.43
C THR A 230 -24.62 29.66 -10.43
N HIS A 231 -23.53 30.37 -10.74
CA HIS A 231 -22.29 30.41 -9.95
C HIS A 231 -22.01 31.78 -9.33
N GLY A 232 -22.85 32.78 -9.55
CA GLY A 232 -22.61 34.11 -9.00
C GLY A 232 -23.72 35.13 -9.23
N ILE A 233 -23.43 36.37 -8.84
CA ILE A 233 -24.31 37.54 -8.98
C ILE A 233 -23.50 38.71 -9.52
N ILE A 234 -24.09 39.45 -10.46
CA ILE A 234 -23.67 40.83 -10.75
C ILE A 234 -24.62 41.77 -10.03
N PHE A 235 -24.09 42.59 -9.13
CA PHE A 235 -24.83 43.58 -8.36
C PHE A 235 -24.39 44.99 -8.77
N ILE A 236 -25.30 45.73 -9.40
CA ILE A 236 -25.05 47.08 -9.91
C ILE A 236 -25.65 48.07 -8.91
N THR A 237 -24.80 48.84 -8.22
CA THR A 237 -25.23 49.78 -7.18
C THR A 237 -24.25 50.94 -7.00
N SER A 238 -24.76 52.13 -6.72
CA SER A 238 -23.95 53.25 -6.24
C SER A 238 -23.63 53.19 -4.73
N ARG A 239 -24.20 52.23 -3.99
CA ARG A 239 -24.09 52.11 -2.53
C ARG A 239 -23.70 50.69 -2.09
N PRO A 240 -22.51 50.19 -2.47
CA PRO A 240 -22.11 48.81 -2.19
C PRO A 240 -22.10 48.46 -0.69
N GLU A 241 -21.66 49.38 0.16
CA GLU A 241 -21.54 49.14 1.60
C GLU A 241 -22.89 48.85 2.28
N HIS A 242 -23.99 49.42 1.74
CA HIS A 242 -25.33 49.27 2.29
C HIS A 242 -25.88 47.83 2.20
N PHE A 243 -25.48 47.09 1.16
CA PHE A 243 -25.93 45.72 0.89
C PHE A 243 -24.88 44.66 1.24
N SER A 244 -23.69 45.09 1.66
CA SER A 244 -22.52 44.22 1.86
C SER A 244 -22.78 43.06 2.83
N GLU A 245 -23.40 43.32 3.99
CA GLU A 245 -23.71 42.30 4.99
C GLU A 245 -24.68 41.24 4.46
N LEU A 246 -25.73 41.67 3.74
CA LEU A 246 -26.72 40.75 3.16
C LEU A 246 -26.12 39.93 2.01
N LEU A 247 -25.32 40.56 1.15
CA LEU A 247 -24.62 39.86 0.07
C LEU A 247 -23.64 38.83 0.63
N ASN A 248 -22.87 39.18 1.67
CA ASN A 248 -21.97 38.25 2.34
C ASN A 248 -22.72 37.07 2.97
N PHE A 249 -23.86 37.34 3.63
CA PHE A 249 -24.69 36.28 4.18
C PHE A 249 -25.27 35.38 3.08
N TYR A 250 -25.74 35.95 1.98
CA TYR A 250 -26.22 35.17 0.83
C TYR A 250 -25.09 34.34 0.20
N SER A 251 -23.87 34.88 0.08
CA SER A 251 -22.70 34.14 -0.36
C SER A 251 -22.38 32.95 0.53
N PHE A 252 -22.59 33.05 1.85
CA PHE A 252 -22.46 31.90 2.76
C PHE A 252 -23.52 30.82 2.49
N VAL A 253 -24.77 31.22 2.27
CA VAL A 253 -25.86 30.29 1.87
C VAL A 253 -25.47 29.56 0.59
N ARG A 254 -25.00 30.29 -0.43
CA ARG A 254 -24.66 29.74 -1.75
C ARG A 254 -23.39 28.90 -1.74
N SER A 255 -22.36 29.27 -0.98
CA SER A 255 -21.13 28.50 -0.91
C SER A 255 -21.35 27.12 -0.28
N LEU A 256 -22.18 27.03 0.77
CA LEU A 256 -22.59 25.76 1.36
C LEU A 256 -23.42 24.91 0.38
N GLN A 257 -24.29 25.53 -0.44
CA GLN A 257 -25.06 24.81 -1.46
C GLN A 257 -24.20 24.23 -2.59
N ILE A 258 -23.17 24.96 -3.03
CA ILE A 258 -22.20 24.47 -4.01
C ILE A 258 -21.49 23.25 -3.44
N PHE A 259 -20.94 23.37 -2.22
CA PHE A 259 -20.27 22.25 -1.55
C PHE A 259 -21.21 21.04 -1.40
N GLN A 260 -22.44 21.26 -0.94
CA GLN A 260 -23.45 20.22 -0.77
C GLN A 260 -23.75 19.46 -2.08
N SER A 261 -23.82 20.18 -3.21
CA SER A 261 -24.10 19.56 -4.51
C SER A 261 -23.00 18.61 -4.94
N ILE A 262 -21.75 18.96 -4.66
CA ILE A 262 -20.56 18.17 -4.98
C ILE A 262 -20.42 17.00 -4.00
N PHE A 263 -20.65 17.26 -2.71
CA PHE A 263 -20.72 16.24 -1.68
C PHE A 263 -21.75 15.15 -2.02
N PHE A 264 -22.94 15.53 -2.48
CA PHE A 264 -23.95 14.57 -2.92
C PHE A 264 -23.54 13.76 -4.15
N ALA A 265 -22.87 14.39 -5.12
CA ALA A 265 -22.31 13.68 -6.26
C ALA A 265 -21.29 12.63 -5.80
N ARG A 266 -20.45 12.97 -4.81
CA ARG A 266 -19.48 12.04 -4.24
C ARG A 266 -20.13 10.89 -3.48
N LEU A 267 -21.17 11.16 -2.68
CA LEU A 267 -21.94 10.12 -2.00
C LEU A 267 -22.52 9.11 -2.99
N ARG A 268 -23.07 9.58 -4.11
CA ARG A 268 -23.60 8.70 -5.17
C ARG A 268 -22.50 7.85 -5.81
N GLN A 269 -21.33 8.41 -6.09
CA GLN A 269 -20.19 7.65 -6.60
C GLN A 269 -19.79 6.54 -5.64
N MET A 270 -19.71 6.83 -4.34
CA MET A 270 -19.38 5.81 -3.34
C MET A 270 -20.44 4.73 -3.22
N TRP A 271 -21.72 5.08 -3.32
CA TRP A 271 -22.80 4.11 -3.37
C TRP A 271 -22.62 3.11 -4.52
N ASP A 272 -22.26 3.61 -5.71
CA ASP A 272 -21.99 2.76 -6.86
C ASP A 272 -20.75 1.86 -6.64
N MET A 273 -19.69 2.39 -6.03
CA MET A 273 -18.51 1.60 -5.65
C MET A 273 -18.86 0.47 -4.69
N VAL A 274 -19.62 0.75 -3.63
CA VAL A 274 -20.05 -0.27 -2.65
C VAL A 274 -20.90 -1.35 -3.32
N LYS A 275 -21.78 -0.96 -4.25
CA LYS A 275 -22.57 -1.91 -5.05
C LYS A 275 -21.69 -2.81 -5.93
N ASP A 276 -20.63 -2.28 -6.51
CA ASP A 276 -19.70 -3.05 -7.33
C ASP A 276 -18.79 -3.96 -6.50
N VAL A 277 -18.35 -3.50 -5.32
CA VAL A 277 -17.65 -4.35 -4.34
C VAL A 277 -18.55 -5.51 -3.90
N ARG A 278 -19.83 -5.26 -3.59
CA ARG A 278 -20.79 -6.32 -3.26
C ARG A 278 -20.87 -7.39 -4.35
N LYS A 279 -20.98 -7.00 -5.62
CA LYS A 279 -20.99 -7.97 -6.74
C LYS A 279 -19.68 -8.73 -6.83
N SER A 280 -18.55 -8.05 -6.63
CA SER A 280 -17.23 -8.65 -6.66
C SER A 280 -17.07 -9.71 -5.57
N ILE A 281 -17.58 -9.44 -4.36
CA ILE A 281 -17.58 -10.39 -3.24
C ILE A 281 -18.35 -11.67 -3.58
N LEU A 282 -19.50 -11.56 -4.26
CA LEU A 282 -20.30 -12.74 -4.68
C LEU A 282 -19.58 -13.63 -5.70
N HIS A 283 -18.61 -13.07 -6.44
CA HIS A 283 -17.86 -13.78 -7.48
C HIS A 283 -16.43 -14.13 -7.07
N LEU A 284 -16.06 -13.97 -5.80
CA LEU A 284 -14.74 -14.29 -5.27
C LEU A 284 -14.37 -15.76 -5.49
N LYS A 285 -13.31 -16.00 -6.26
CA LYS A 285 -12.79 -17.35 -6.54
C LYS A 285 -11.38 -17.57 -6.02
N LYS A 286 -10.51 -16.55 -6.00
CA LYS A 286 -9.10 -16.67 -5.62
C LYS A 286 -8.78 -15.95 -4.30
N GLU A 287 -7.66 -16.33 -3.69
CA GLU A 287 -7.18 -15.77 -2.42
C GLU A 287 -6.62 -14.34 -2.58
N GLU A 288 -5.93 -14.06 -3.69
CA GLU A 288 -5.47 -12.70 -4.05
C GLU A 288 -6.64 -11.70 -4.14
N ASP A 289 -7.82 -12.18 -4.56
CA ASP A 289 -9.02 -11.35 -4.67
C ASP A 289 -9.56 -10.97 -3.27
N LEU A 290 -9.37 -11.81 -2.24
CA LEU A 290 -9.82 -11.50 -0.87
C LEU A 290 -9.01 -10.35 -0.28
N VAL A 291 -7.67 -10.43 -0.36
CA VAL A 291 -6.78 -9.38 0.16
C VAL A 291 -7.05 -8.04 -0.53
N ARG A 292 -7.25 -8.07 -1.85
CA ARG A 292 -7.61 -6.87 -2.61
C ARG A 292 -8.95 -6.28 -2.17
N MET A 293 -9.97 -7.12 -1.95
CA MET A 293 -11.27 -6.65 -1.47
C MET A 293 -11.21 -6.08 -0.05
N GLU A 294 -10.39 -6.65 0.84
CA GLU A 294 -10.18 -6.09 2.18
C GLU A 294 -9.53 -4.70 2.11
N GLN A 295 -8.53 -4.51 1.24
CA GLN A 295 -7.90 -3.21 1.01
C GLN A 295 -8.91 -2.19 0.47
N GLU A 296 -9.68 -2.55 -0.55
CA GLU A 296 -10.69 -1.70 -1.17
C GLU A 296 -11.80 -1.30 -0.18
N LEU A 297 -12.27 -2.26 0.64
CA LEU A 297 -13.23 -1.98 1.71
C LEU A 297 -12.64 -1.11 2.82
N SER A 298 -11.35 -1.28 3.14
CA SER A 298 -10.69 -0.45 4.14
C SER A 298 -10.54 0.99 3.67
N GLU A 299 -10.22 1.21 2.39
CA GLU A 299 -10.18 2.55 1.80
C GLU A 299 -11.57 3.20 1.76
N LEU A 300 -12.58 2.46 1.30
CA LEU A 300 -13.98 2.92 1.30
C LEU A 300 -14.47 3.26 2.70
N SER A 301 -14.17 2.40 3.69
CA SER A 301 -14.50 2.64 5.10
C SER A 301 -13.82 3.89 5.63
N SER A 302 -12.55 4.11 5.30
CA SER A 302 -11.86 5.33 5.73
C SER A 302 -12.43 6.59 5.08
N ASN A 303 -12.87 6.52 3.82
CA ASN A 303 -13.45 7.66 3.12
C ASN A 303 -14.85 7.99 3.60
N ILE A 304 -15.70 6.98 3.88
CA ILE A 304 -17.06 7.22 4.36
C ILE A 304 -17.08 7.87 5.75
N VAL A 305 -16.13 7.53 6.62
CA VAL A 305 -16.00 8.17 7.94
C VAL A 305 -15.73 9.68 7.79
N LEU A 306 -14.86 10.08 6.84
CA LEU A 306 -14.61 11.50 6.57
C LEU A 306 -15.85 12.20 6.00
N ILE A 307 -16.60 11.53 5.14
CA ILE A 307 -17.84 12.04 4.58
C ILE A 307 -18.92 12.20 5.65
N GLU A 308 -19.06 11.25 6.57
CA GLU A 308 -19.98 11.33 7.69
C GLU A 308 -19.66 12.55 8.57
N GLU A 309 -18.38 12.74 8.92
CA GLU A 309 -17.92 13.89 9.69
C GLU A 309 -18.20 15.21 8.95
N LEU A 310 -17.94 15.29 7.65
CA LEU A 310 -18.28 16.46 6.83
C LEU A 310 -19.79 16.75 6.85
N SER A 311 -20.63 15.73 6.85
CA SER A 311 -22.09 15.92 6.96
C SER A 311 -22.50 16.53 8.30
N SER A 312 -21.83 16.12 9.39
CA SER A 312 -22.01 16.70 10.72
C SER A 312 -21.57 18.17 10.75
N MET A 313 -20.39 18.47 10.18
CA MET A 313 -19.89 19.84 10.08
C MET A 313 -20.84 20.75 9.28
N MET A 314 -21.34 20.30 8.13
CA MET A 314 -22.36 21.03 7.36
C MET A 314 -23.64 21.28 8.18
N ALA A 315 -24.09 20.31 8.97
CA ALA A 315 -25.27 20.46 9.81
C ALA A 315 -25.08 21.54 10.89
N VAL A 316 -23.89 21.63 11.48
CA VAL A 316 -23.51 22.72 12.39
C VAL A 316 -23.50 24.06 11.65
N SER A 317 -22.90 24.13 10.46
CA SER A 317 -22.89 25.34 9.63
C SER A 317 -24.30 25.82 9.26
N SER A 318 -25.20 24.91 8.88
CA SER A 318 -26.59 25.23 8.59
C SER A 318 -27.35 25.74 9.82
N SER A 319 -27.08 25.17 11.00
CA SER A 319 -27.66 25.62 12.27
C SER A 319 -27.18 27.02 12.64
N GLU A 320 -25.90 27.30 12.44
CA GLU A 320 -25.29 28.61 12.67
C GLU A 320 -25.83 29.66 11.69
N MET A 321 -25.95 29.31 10.41
CA MET A 321 -26.57 30.13 9.37
C MET A 321 -27.99 30.53 9.75
N LYS A 322 -28.81 29.57 10.20
CA LYS A 322 -30.17 29.84 10.68
C LYS A 322 -30.17 30.77 11.90
N ARG A 323 -29.21 30.61 12.80
CA ARG A 323 -29.07 31.46 13.99
C ARG A 323 -28.73 32.90 13.61
N ILE A 324 -27.74 33.11 12.75
CA ILE A 324 -27.32 34.43 12.24
C ILE A 324 -28.50 35.11 11.55
N TRP A 325 -29.19 34.39 10.65
CA TRP A 325 -30.35 34.93 9.95
C TRP A 325 -31.47 35.34 10.91
N SER A 326 -31.82 34.49 11.87
CA SER A 326 -32.89 34.79 12.83
C SER A 326 -32.57 35.99 13.73
N ALA A 327 -31.29 36.25 14.00
CA ALA A 327 -30.87 37.40 14.79
C ALA A 327 -30.93 38.72 14.00
N ASN A 328 -30.62 38.67 12.70
CA ASN A 328 -30.42 39.87 11.88
C ASN A 328 -31.61 40.22 10.97
N SER A 329 -32.47 39.26 10.63
CA SER A 329 -33.57 39.46 9.67
C SER A 329 -34.59 40.50 10.13
N GLY A 330 -34.79 40.65 11.44
CA GLY A 330 -35.71 41.63 12.03
C GLY A 330 -35.21 43.08 11.98
N SER A 331 -33.91 43.31 11.81
CA SER A 331 -33.29 44.64 11.77
C SER A 331 -32.99 45.14 10.36
N LEU A 332 -33.34 44.37 9.33
CA LEU A 332 -33.12 44.78 7.94
C LEU A 332 -33.99 45.98 7.58
N ASP A 333 -33.41 46.92 6.85
CA ASP A 333 -34.13 48.02 6.24
C ASP A 333 -35.01 47.53 5.07
N MET A 334 -35.83 48.43 4.51
CA MET A 334 -36.79 48.08 3.45
C MET A 334 -36.08 47.53 2.20
N ASP A 335 -34.92 48.08 1.84
CA ASP A 335 -34.22 47.70 0.61
C ASP A 335 -33.56 46.32 0.78
N ASN A 336 -32.84 46.08 1.89
CA ASN A 336 -32.29 44.75 2.17
C ASN A 336 -33.38 43.70 2.35
N LYS A 337 -34.54 44.06 2.92
CA LYS A 337 -35.67 43.14 3.04
C LYS A 337 -36.19 42.70 1.67
N ARG A 338 -36.37 43.63 0.73
CA ARG A 338 -36.78 43.30 -0.65
C ARG A 338 -35.76 42.41 -1.34
N LEU A 339 -34.47 42.68 -1.17
CA LEU A 339 -33.40 41.87 -1.75
C LEU A 339 -33.40 40.45 -1.16
N ALA A 340 -33.53 40.33 0.16
CA ALA A 340 -33.63 39.06 0.86
C ALA A 340 -34.83 38.22 0.42
N ASP A 341 -36.00 38.86 0.26
CA ASP A 341 -37.23 38.21 -0.24
C ASP A 341 -37.03 37.68 -1.67
N ARG A 342 -36.35 38.45 -2.54
CA ARG A 342 -36.02 38.02 -3.92
C ARG A 342 -35.02 36.88 -3.96
N PHE A 343 -34.02 36.91 -3.09
CA PHE A 343 -33.07 35.82 -2.92
C PHE A 343 -33.70 34.56 -2.30
N GLY A 344 -34.86 34.69 -1.65
CA GLY A 344 -35.55 33.57 -1.02
C GLY A 344 -34.79 32.97 0.15
N ILE A 345 -34.03 33.78 0.89
CA ILE A 345 -33.07 33.31 1.93
C ILE A 345 -33.72 32.36 2.94
N ASP A 346 -34.92 32.68 3.43
CA ASP A 346 -35.66 31.82 4.37
C ASP A 346 -35.90 30.42 3.81
N ARG A 347 -36.29 30.34 2.54
CA ARG A 347 -36.53 29.07 1.84
C ARG A 347 -35.22 28.32 1.63
N GLU A 348 -34.17 29.01 1.21
CA GLU A 348 -32.87 28.38 0.93
C GLU A 348 -32.24 27.78 2.19
N ILE A 349 -32.28 28.49 3.33
CA ILE A 349 -31.79 27.98 4.63
C ILE A 349 -32.53 26.70 5.03
N LEU A 350 -33.86 26.67 4.87
CA LEU A 350 -34.67 25.50 5.19
C LEU A 350 -34.30 24.30 4.30
N ILE A 351 -34.25 24.52 2.98
CA ILE A 351 -33.94 23.47 2.00
C ILE A 351 -32.53 22.92 2.20
N ILE A 352 -31.54 23.76 2.49
CA ILE A 352 -30.16 23.31 2.79
C ILE A 352 -30.18 22.35 3.96
N GLY A 353 -30.84 22.72 5.06
CA GLY A 353 -30.92 21.90 6.27
C GLY A 353 -31.57 20.53 6.03
N GLU A 354 -32.68 20.50 5.28
CA GLU A 354 -33.35 19.25 4.89
C GLU A 354 -32.45 18.37 4.02
N LYS A 355 -31.80 18.95 3.00
CA LYS A 355 -30.87 18.22 2.14
C LYS A 355 -29.66 17.67 2.90
N ILE A 356 -29.11 18.41 3.86
CA ILE A 356 -28.00 17.90 4.71
C ILE A 356 -28.47 16.70 5.50
N LYS A 357 -29.65 16.78 6.12
CA LYS A 357 -30.22 15.68 6.90
C LYS A 357 -30.41 14.42 6.06
N ASP A 358 -30.93 14.56 4.84
CA ASP A 358 -31.09 13.43 3.91
C ASP A 358 -29.72 12.82 3.55
N MET A 359 -28.73 13.66 3.27
CA MET A 359 -27.37 13.21 2.95
C MET A 359 -26.68 12.50 4.13
N THR A 360 -26.86 12.97 5.37
CA THR A 360 -26.39 12.28 6.58
C THR A 360 -27.03 10.90 6.69
N GLY A 361 -28.33 10.76 6.38
CA GLY A 361 -29.00 9.47 6.34
C GLY A 361 -28.40 8.51 5.30
N VAL A 362 -28.10 9.02 4.10
CA VAL A 362 -27.43 8.22 3.04
C VAL A 362 -26.01 7.82 3.45
N ALA A 363 -25.24 8.74 4.04
CA ALA A 363 -23.90 8.45 4.53
C ALA A 363 -23.91 7.36 5.60
N GLY A 364 -24.79 7.45 6.59
CA GLY A 364 -24.95 6.42 7.62
C GLY A 364 -25.33 5.05 7.04
N GLY A 365 -26.25 5.01 6.06
CA GLY A 365 -26.58 3.77 5.36
C GLY A 365 -25.40 3.13 4.62
N LEU A 366 -24.49 3.96 4.07
CA LEU A 366 -23.27 3.46 3.44
C LEU A 366 -22.26 2.92 4.46
N VAL A 367 -22.14 3.53 5.64
CA VAL A 367 -21.31 3.01 6.73
C VAL A 367 -21.77 1.60 7.13
N ASP A 368 -23.08 1.43 7.34
CA ASP A 368 -23.68 0.15 7.69
C ASP A 368 -23.46 -0.89 6.58
N GLU A 369 -23.64 -0.50 5.32
CA GLU A 369 -23.45 -1.39 4.18
C GLU A 369 -22.00 -1.85 4.02
N ILE A 370 -21.04 -0.94 4.13
CA ILE A 370 -19.60 -1.26 4.10
C ILE A 370 -19.23 -2.19 5.27
N GLY A 371 -19.77 -1.93 6.46
CA GLY A 371 -19.62 -2.82 7.62
C GLY A 371 -20.10 -4.24 7.34
N GLY A 372 -21.30 -4.38 6.78
CA GLY A 372 -21.85 -5.68 6.40
C GLY A 372 -21.04 -6.41 5.31
N LEU A 373 -20.49 -5.68 4.33
CA LEU A 373 -19.60 -6.27 3.32
C LEU A 373 -18.28 -6.75 3.92
N ARG A 374 -17.72 -6.00 4.86
CA ARG A 374 -16.51 -6.40 5.59
C ARG A 374 -16.73 -7.69 6.38
N ASP A 375 -17.84 -7.81 7.09
CA ASP A 375 -18.20 -9.03 7.82
C ASP A 375 -18.37 -10.23 6.88
N MET A 376 -18.92 -9.99 5.68
CA MET A 376 -19.07 -11.03 4.65
C MET A 376 -17.70 -11.50 4.13
N VAL A 377 -16.77 -10.57 3.84
CA VAL A 377 -15.40 -10.91 3.41
C VAL A 377 -14.68 -11.68 4.50
N GLN A 378 -14.77 -11.25 5.76
CA GLN A 378 -14.16 -11.95 6.89
C GLN A 378 -14.73 -13.38 7.04
N THR A 379 -16.04 -13.55 6.91
CA THR A 379 -16.68 -14.87 6.96
C THR A 379 -16.20 -15.77 5.81
N LEU A 380 -16.03 -15.22 4.61
CA LEU A 380 -15.49 -15.96 3.47
C LEU A 380 -14.02 -16.35 3.70
N ALA A 381 -13.20 -15.45 4.23
CA ALA A 381 -11.81 -15.71 4.59
C ALA A 381 -11.71 -16.83 5.64
N GLU A 382 -12.52 -16.78 6.70
CA GLU A 382 -12.59 -17.85 7.71
C GLU A 382 -12.99 -19.19 7.10
N LYS A 383 -14.01 -19.22 6.23
CA LYS A 383 -14.45 -20.45 5.57
C LYS A 383 -13.33 -21.05 4.73
N ARG A 384 -12.57 -20.24 3.99
CA ARG A 384 -11.42 -20.68 3.20
C ARG A 384 -10.30 -21.22 4.09
N MET A 385 -9.96 -20.53 5.18
CA MET A 385 -8.96 -21.00 6.12
C MET A 385 -9.33 -22.36 6.73
N ARG A 386 -10.62 -22.59 7.02
CA ARG A 386 -11.12 -23.90 7.46
C ARG A 386 -11.01 -24.97 6.37
N GLU A 387 -11.32 -24.65 5.12
CA GLU A 387 -11.15 -25.56 3.97
C GLU A 387 -9.68 -25.96 3.79
N VAL A 388 -8.75 -24.99 3.81
CA VAL A 388 -7.30 -25.23 3.73
C VAL A 388 -6.81 -26.07 4.92
N SER A 389 -7.23 -25.73 6.14
CA SER A 389 -6.86 -26.50 7.34
C SER A 389 -7.35 -27.93 7.26
N LYS A 390 -8.56 -28.16 6.71
CA LYS A 390 -9.09 -29.51 6.50
C LYS A 390 -8.30 -30.26 5.44
N LEU A 391 -7.98 -29.63 4.31
CA LEU A 391 -7.13 -30.23 3.27
C LEU A 391 -5.73 -30.57 3.79
N MET A 392 -5.14 -29.72 4.63
CA MET A 392 -3.88 -30.01 5.31
C MET A 392 -4.00 -31.18 6.27
N ALA A 393 -5.06 -31.23 7.08
CA ALA A 393 -5.31 -32.34 7.99
C ALA A 393 -5.49 -33.66 7.22
N ASP A 394 -6.27 -33.66 6.13
CA ASP A 394 -6.48 -34.81 5.26
C ASP A 394 -5.15 -35.25 4.60
N ASN A 395 -4.33 -34.31 4.11
CA ASN A 395 -3.01 -34.61 3.53
C ASN A 395 -2.01 -35.14 4.56
N VAL A 396 -2.00 -34.60 5.78
CA VAL A 396 -1.15 -35.09 6.88
C VAL A 396 -1.60 -36.49 7.30
N GLN A 397 -2.92 -36.73 7.38
CA GLN A 397 -3.46 -38.05 7.67
C GLN A 397 -3.09 -39.05 6.57
N GLN A 398 -3.30 -38.73 5.30
CA GLN A 398 -2.90 -39.59 4.17
C GLN A 398 -1.39 -39.83 4.15
N GLY A 399 -0.57 -38.81 4.42
CA GLY A 399 0.88 -38.96 4.56
C GLY A 399 1.28 -39.89 5.71
N SER A 400 0.58 -39.80 6.84
CA SER A 400 0.80 -40.67 7.99
C SER A 400 0.39 -42.13 7.70
N GLU A 401 -0.73 -42.34 7.02
CA GLU A 401 -1.20 -43.66 6.59
C GLU A 401 -0.26 -44.28 5.54
N ALA A 402 0.24 -43.47 4.61
CA ALA A 402 1.23 -43.90 3.62
C ALA A 402 2.57 -44.30 4.28
N GLN A 403 3.03 -43.55 5.29
CA GLN A 403 4.22 -43.93 6.08
C GLN A 403 4.00 -45.21 6.88
N LEU A 404 2.81 -45.42 7.44
CA LEU A 404 2.47 -46.62 8.20
C LEU A 404 2.38 -47.86 7.29
N ALA A 405 1.80 -47.70 6.10
CA ALA A 405 1.78 -48.72 5.05
C ALA A 405 3.19 -49.03 4.53
N MET A 406 4.05 -48.02 4.37
CA MET A 406 5.45 -48.21 3.98
C MET A 406 6.22 -48.97 5.07
N ALA A 407 6.03 -48.65 6.35
CA ALA A 407 6.63 -49.39 7.46
C ALA A 407 6.16 -50.86 7.52
N ALA A 408 4.89 -51.12 7.21
CA ALA A 408 4.35 -52.47 7.08
C ALA A 408 4.96 -53.24 5.90
N ASN A 409 5.10 -52.60 4.73
CA ASN A 409 5.74 -53.19 3.56
C ASN A 409 7.24 -53.46 3.78
N VAL A 410 7.95 -52.60 4.51
CA VAL A 410 9.35 -52.81 4.91
C VAL A 410 9.47 -54.03 5.83
N LYS A 411 8.52 -54.25 6.75
CA LYS A 411 8.47 -55.48 7.57
C LYS A 411 8.21 -56.73 6.73
N ALA A 412 7.32 -56.67 5.74
CA ALA A 412 7.06 -57.78 4.82
C ALA A 412 8.27 -58.09 3.90
N SER A 413 8.98 -57.06 3.45
CA SER A 413 10.17 -57.19 2.60
C SER A 413 11.35 -57.93 3.27
N ARG A 414 11.45 -57.86 4.61
CA ARG A 414 12.48 -58.59 5.37
C ARG A 414 12.37 -60.12 5.25
N TYR A 415 11.17 -60.67 5.02
CA TYR A 415 10.97 -62.11 4.81
C TYR A 415 11.26 -62.54 3.36
N SER A 416 11.09 -61.65 2.38
CA SER A 416 11.38 -61.91 0.95
C SER A 416 12.88 -61.91 0.64
N GLY A 417 13.69 -61.13 1.37
CA GLY A 417 15.13 -60.98 1.13
C GLY A 417 15.97 -62.26 1.29
N ALA A 418 15.52 -63.23 2.09
CA ALA A 418 16.21 -64.53 2.23
C ALA A 418 15.95 -65.46 1.04
N ALA A 419 14.71 -65.52 0.55
CA ALA A 419 14.33 -66.34 -0.60
C ALA A 419 14.99 -65.85 -1.90
N LEU A 420 15.09 -64.53 -2.09
CA LEU A 420 15.72 -63.92 -3.27
C LEU A 420 17.25 -64.16 -3.33
N LYS A 421 17.94 -64.20 -2.18
CA LYS A 421 19.38 -64.54 -2.11
C LYS A 421 19.65 -66.01 -2.41
N ILE A 422 18.75 -66.90 -2.00
CA ILE A 422 18.84 -68.33 -2.31
C ILE A 422 18.55 -68.57 -3.80
N LEU A 423 17.53 -67.89 -4.35
CA LEU A 423 17.17 -68.02 -5.76
C LEU A 423 18.29 -67.47 -6.68
N SER A 424 18.92 -66.34 -6.32
CA SER A 424 20.03 -65.79 -7.09
C SER A 424 21.28 -66.67 -7.03
N ALA A 425 21.58 -67.28 -5.88
CA ALA A 425 22.68 -68.25 -5.74
C ALA A 425 22.46 -69.51 -6.60
N ILE A 426 21.22 -70.05 -6.61
CA ILE A 426 20.87 -71.21 -7.44
C ILE A 426 20.96 -70.86 -8.93
N SER A 427 20.47 -69.68 -9.32
CA SER A 427 20.50 -69.21 -10.71
C SER A 427 21.93 -69.00 -11.22
N ALA A 428 22.81 -68.44 -10.38
CA ALA A 428 24.23 -68.27 -10.68
C ALA A 428 24.95 -69.63 -10.82
N GLY A 429 24.58 -70.62 -9.99
CA GLY A 429 25.06 -72.00 -10.11
C GLY A 429 24.68 -72.65 -11.44
N PHE A 430 23.42 -72.49 -11.89
CA PHE A 430 22.98 -73.00 -13.19
C PHE A 430 23.69 -72.34 -14.38
N LEU A 431 23.93 -71.03 -14.31
CA LEU A 431 24.68 -70.31 -15.35
C LEU A 431 26.14 -70.78 -15.40
N GLY A 432 26.78 -70.96 -14.25
CA GLY A 432 28.15 -71.48 -14.15
C GLY A 432 28.30 -72.87 -14.76
N MET A 433 27.34 -73.77 -14.50
CA MET A 433 27.35 -75.10 -15.12
C MET A 433 27.18 -75.04 -16.64
N LYS A 434 26.30 -74.18 -17.17
CA LYS A 434 26.15 -74.01 -18.62
C LYS A 434 27.39 -73.45 -19.31
N ILE A 435 28.08 -72.51 -18.67
CA ILE A 435 29.33 -71.95 -19.21
C ILE A 435 30.44 -73.02 -19.17
N SER A 436 30.53 -73.82 -18.10
CA SER A 436 31.49 -74.93 -18.02
C SER A 436 31.23 -76.00 -19.08
N ASP A 437 29.96 -76.34 -19.35
CA ASP A 437 29.59 -77.28 -20.42
C ASP A 437 29.96 -76.72 -21.81
N LEU A 438 29.77 -75.42 -22.04
CA LEU A 438 30.16 -74.77 -23.29
C LEU A 438 31.69 -74.74 -23.50
N VAL A 439 32.46 -74.46 -22.44
CA VAL A 439 33.93 -74.44 -22.49
C VAL A 439 34.48 -75.85 -22.69
N MET A 440 33.89 -76.87 -22.05
CA MET A 440 34.30 -78.26 -22.25
C MET A 440 34.01 -78.74 -23.68
N LYS A 441 32.83 -78.44 -24.23
CA LYS A 441 32.52 -78.76 -25.64
C LYS A 441 33.46 -78.07 -26.62
N GLY A 442 33.81 -76.81 -26.37
CA GLY A 442 34.79 -76.09 -27.19
C GLY A 442 36.21 -76.65 -27.08
N LEU A 443 36.58 -77.24 -25.93
CA LEU A 443 37.88 -77.90 -25.74
C LEU A 443 37.94 -79.28 -26.41
N ASP A 444 36.84 -80.05 -26.39
CA ASP A 444 36.73 -81.32 -27.10
C ASP A 444 36.76 -81.11 -28.62
N GLU A 445 36.05 -80.11 -29.14
CA GLU A 445 36.10 -79.73 -30.57
C GLU A 445 37.50 -79.24 -31.00
N TRP A 446 38.25 -78.57 -30.12
CA TRP A 446 39.63 -78.16 -30.41
C TRP A 446 40.61 -79.34 -30.42
N ASN A 447 40.36 -80.34 -29.57
CA ASN A 447 41.16 -81.57 -29.49
C ASN A 447 41.00 -82.45 -30.75
N GLU A 448 39.83 -82.43 -31.40
CA GLU A 448 39.56 -83.19 -32.63
C GLU A 448 40.02 -82.48 -33.92
N SER A 449 40.56 -81.26 -33.84
CA SER A 449 41.06 -80.51 -35.00
C SER A 449 42.53 -80.85 -35.34
N ASP A 450 42.89 -80.84 -36.63
CA ASP A 450 44.19 -81.25 -37.22
C ASP A 450 45.44 -80.44 -36.77
N GLY A 451 45.38 -79.72 -35.65
CA GLY A 451 46.51 -79.01 -35.03
C GLY A 451 46.41 -78.88 -33.51
N GLY A 452 45.50 -79.61 -32.86
CA GLY A 452 45.38 -79.63 -31.40
C GLY A 452 46.49 -80.45 -30.72
N PRO A 453 46.93 -80.09 -29.51
CA PRO A 453 47.84 -80.95 -28.74
C PRO A 453 47.15 -82.29 -28.47
N ASN A 454 47.76 -83.41 -28.86
CA ASN A 454 47.17 -84.73 -28.66
C ASN A 454 47.36 -85.18 -27.19
N TRP A 455 46.52 -84.69 -26.28
CA TRP A 455 46.45 -85.20 -24.91
C TRP A 455 45.62 -86.49 -24.94
N ASP A 456 46.28 -87.59 -25.32
CA ASP A 456 45.75 -88.95 -25.21
C ASP A 456 45.59 -89.32 -23.73
N LEU A 457 44.54 -88.79 -23.09
CA LEU A 457 43.95 -89.35 -21.86
C LEU A 457 43.05 -90.51 -22.28
N GLY A 458 43.67 -91.53 -22.89
CA GLY A 458 43.01 -92.68 -23.46
C GLY A 458 42.07 -93.40 -22.49
N ASP A 459 40.82 -93.54 -22.91
CA ASP A 459 39.97 -94.73 -22.86
C ASP A 459 40.18 -95.77 -21.72
N LYS A 460 40.34 -95.28 -20.48
CA LYS A 460 40.24 -96.09 -19.27
C LYS A 460 39.34 -95.40 -18.26
N GLY A 461 38.26 -96.09 -17.93
CA GLY A 461 37.17 -95.63 -17.10
C GLY A 461 37.58 -95.00 -15.76
N PHE A 462 36.63 -94.20 -15.26
CA PHE A 462 36.55 -93.65 -13.91
C PHE A 462 37.52 -92.51 -13.54
N TYR A 463 38.76 -92.44 -14.05
CA TYR A 463 39.72 -91.44 -13.56
C TYR A 463 39.86 -90.16 -14.42
N GLY A 464 39.65 -90.24 -15.75
CA GLY A 464 39.74 -89.07 -16.64
C GLY A 464 38.70 -87.99 -16.34
N GLY A 465 37.46 -88.40 -16.04
CA GLY A 465 36.37 -87.48 -15.71
C GLY A 465 36.57 -86.74 -14.39
N TYR A 466 37.23 -87.34 -13.39
CA TYR A 466 37.51 -86.66 -12.12
C TYR A 466 38.55 -85.55 -12.27
N ILE A 467 39.59 -85.78 -13.08
CA ILE A 467 40.61 -84.75 -13.34
C ILE A 467 39.98 -83.57 -14.10
N GLN A 468 39.13 -83.86 -15.09
CA GLN A 468 38.37 -82.82 -15.82
C GLN A 468 37.41 -82.04 -14.91
N VAL A 469 36.71 -82.71 -13.98
CA VAL A 469 35.85 -82.04 -13.00
C VAL A 469 36.65 -81.18 -12.03
N ILE A 470 37.81 -81.64 -11.55
CA ILE A 470 38.66 -80.88 -10.63
C ILE A 470 39.27 -79.66 -11.34
N VAL A 471 39.76 -79.82 -12.57
CA VAL A 471 40.30 -78.71 -13.38
C VAL A 471 39.20 -77.71 -13.73
N GLY A 472 38.01 -78.18 -14.11
CA GLY A 472 36.84 -77.33 -14.33
C GLY A 472 36.42 -76.57 -13.07
N PHE A 473 36.44 -77.22 -11.91
CA PHE A 473 36.11 -76.59 -10.63
C PHE A 473 37.16 -75.57 -10.20
N ALA A 474 38.44 -75.84 -10.43
CA ALA A 474 39.53 -74.89 -10.17
C ALA A 474 39.45 -73.67 -11.08
N LEU A 475 39.18 -73.86 -12.38
CA LEU A 475 38.93 -72.78 -13.34
C LEU A 475 37.68 -71.96 -12.96
N TRP A 476 36.63 -72.61 -12.48
CA TRP A 476 35.43 -71.93 -11.98
C TRP A 476 35.72 -71.05 -10.77
N ILE A 477 36.47 -71.53 -9.78
CA ILE A 477 36.90 -70.73 -8.62
C ILE A 477 37.74 -69.53 -9.09
N LEU A 478 38.69 -69.76 -10.00
CA LEU A 478 39.60 -68.71 -10.48
C LEU A 478 38.84 -67.63 -11.27
N MET A 479 37.92 -68.03 -12.15
CA MET A 479 37.03 -67.11 -12.87
C MET A 479 36.11 -66.33 -11.93
N THR A 480 35.60 -66.96 -10.88
CA THR A 480 34.75 -66.31 -9.88
C THR A 480 35.54 -65.27 -9.09
N ILE A 481 36.77 -65.58 -8.67
CA ILE A 481 37.67 -64.62 -8.00
C ILE A 481 38.00 -63.45 -8.92
N LEU A 482 38.30 -63.70 -10.19
CA LEU A 482 38.66 -62.66 -11.17
C LEU A 482 37.46 -61.76 -11.50
N PHE A 483 36.26 -62.34 -11.59
CA PHE A 483 35.01 -61.59 -11.75
C PHE A 483 34.68 -60.71 -10.54
N PHE A 484 34.82 -61.25 -9.32
CA PHE A 484 34.66 -60.45 -8.10
C PHE A 484 35.74 -59.35 -7.97
N HIS A 485 36.96 -59.61 -8.43
CA HIS A 485 38.02 -58.62 -8.47
C HIS A 485 37.69 -57.48 -9.46
N LEU A 486 37.19 -57.80 -10.65
CA LEU A 486 36.72 -56.84 -11.65
C LEU A 486 35.56 -55.98 -11.13
N ILE A 487 34.58 -56.59 -10.44
CA ILE A 487 33.49 -55.85 -9.78
C ILE A 487 34.04 -54.94 -8.68
N LYS A 488 35.01 -55.40 -7.89
CA LYS A 488 35.62 -54.59 -6.83
C LYS A 488 36.32 -53.37 -7.41
N VAL A 489 37.08 -53.54 -8.51
CA VAL A 489 37.76 -52.45 -9.22
C VAL A 489 36.76 -51.50 -9.91
N SER A 490 35.71 -52.00 -10.55
CA SER A 490 34.69 -51.14 -11.16
C SER A 490 33.89 -50.36 -10.11
N SER A 491 33.60 -50.99 -8.96
CA SER A 491 32.91 -50.34 -7.84
C SER A 491 33.77 -49.28 -7.15
N ALA A 492 35.10 -49.43 -7.16
CA ALA A 492 36.02 -48.43 -6.65
C ALA A 492 36.05 -47.19 -7.57
N LYS A 493 36.14 -47.40 -8.90
CA LYS A 493 36.05 -46.30 -9.89
C LYS A 493 34.69 -45.58 -9.85
N MET A 494 33.58 -46.32 -9.73
CA MET A 494 32.25 -45.71 -9.59
C MET A 494 32.04 -44.97 -8.26
N LYS A 495 32.74 -45.36 -7.18
CA LYS A 495 32.68 -44.64 -5.90
C LYS A 495 33.45 -43.32 -5.98
N GLU A 496 34.61 -43.27 -6.63
CA GLU A 496 35.35 -42.01 -6.82
C GLU A 496 34.56 -40.99 -7.67
N GLU A 497 33.86 -41.44 -8.71
CA GLU A 497 33.12 -40.55 -9.62
C GLU A 497 31.78 -40.04 -9.04
N LYS A 498 31.16 -40.81 -8.14
CA LYS A 498 29.93 -40.39 -7.41
C LYS A 498 30.19 -39.63 -6.10
N LEU A 499 31.35 -39.79 -5.45
CA LEU A 499 31.68 -39.03 -4.23
C LEU A 499 32.02 -37.55 -4.52
N ALA A 500 32.37 -37.19 -5.76
CA ALA A 500 32.91 -35.86 -6.08
C ALA A 500 31.85 -34.78 -6.35
N LYS A 501 30.55 -35.10 -6.40
CA LYS A 501 29.52 -34.15 -6.89
C LYS A 501 28.43 -33.67 -5.91
N ASP A 502 28.21 -34.29 -4.74
CA ASP A 502 27.13 -33.85 -3.83
C ASP A 502 27.49 -34.03 -2.34
N TYR A 503 28.24 -33.11 -1.74
CA TYR A 503 28.39 -33.04 -0.27
C TYR A 503 28.00 -31.65 0.24
N VAL A 504 26.73 -31.51 0.61
CA VAL A 504 26.30 -30.57 1.65
C VAL A 504 26.17 -31.40 2.93
N LEU A 505 26.99 -31.11 3.94
CA LEU A 505 26.93 -31.84 5.20
C LEU A 505 25.78 -31.27 6.03
N ASN A 506 24.65 -31.99 6.07
CA ASN A 506 23.51 -31.69 6.93
C ASN A 506 23.47 -32.67 8.11
N LEU A 507 23.91 -32.22 9.28
CA LEU A 507 23.99 -33.05 10.48
C LEU A 507 22.92 -32.61 11.50
N ARG A 508 22.04 -33.54 11.89
CA ARG A 508 21.05 -33.33 12.96
C ARG A 508 21.40 -34.23 14.15
N ILE A 509 21.77 -33.61 15.27
CA ILE A 509 22.13 -34.30 16.51
C ILE A 509 20.92 -34.23 17.46
N PRO A 510 20.21 -35.35 17.70
CA PRO A 510 19.13 -35.38 18.69
C PRO A 510 19.72 -35.35 20.10
N ILE A 511 19.36 -34.34 20.88
CA ILE A 511 19.85 -34.17 22.26
C ILE A 511 18.80 -34.70 23.22
N ASP A 512 17.58 -34.15 23.15
CA ASP A 512 16.41 -34.57 23.93
C ASP A 512 16.70 -34.60 25.45
N VAL A 513 17.17 -33.47 25.98
CA VAL A 513 17.59 -33.32 27.39
C VAL A 513 17.00 -32.05 28.01
N ARG A 514 16.60 -32.12 29.27
CA ARG A 514 16.19 -30.96 30.06
C ARG A 514 17.41 -30.22 30.64
N SER A 515 17.52 -28.94 30.36
CA SER A 515 18.52 -28.02 30.92
C SER A 515 17.82 -26.84 31.63
N THR A 516 18.57 -26.02 32.36
CA THR A 516 18.01 -24.85 33.06
C THR A 516 18.00 -23.65 32.10
N PRO A 517 16.89 -22.89 31.96
CA PRO A 517 16.79 -21.77 31.02
C PRO A 517 17.91 -20.72 31.15
N GLU A 518 18.44 -20.50 32.35
CA GLU A 518 19.54 -19.56 32.61
C GLU A 518 20.86 -20.03 31.97
N ARG A 519 21.11 -21.34 31.91
CA ARG A 519 22.31 -21.91 31.27
C ARG A 519 22.25 -21.79 29.76
N ILE A 520 21.06 -21.95 29.17
CA ILE A 520 20.84 -21.76 27.73
C ILE A 520 21.05 -20.29 27.35
N LYS A 521 20.57 -19.35 28.17
CA LYS A 521 20.83 -17.91 27.96
C LYS A 521 22.30 -17.55 28.10
N ALA A 522 23.00 -18.11 29.10
CA ALA A 522 24.44 -17.90 29.27
C ALA A 522 25.25 -18.45 28.08
N TYR A 523 24.85 -19.61 27.54
CA TYR A 523 25.48 -20.22 26.37
C TYR A 523 25.22 -19.48 25.04
N LEU A 524 24.13 -18.72 24.94
CA LEU A 524 23.81 -17.95 23.74
C LEU A 524 24.31 -16.50 23.81
N ALA A 525 24.76 -16.03 24.97
CA ALA A 525 25.17 -14.64 25.19
C ALA A 525 26.47 -14.26 24.48
N ASP A 526 27.36 -15.22 24.23
CA ASP A 526 28.64 -15.03 23.54
C ASP A 526 28.55 -15.24 22.02
N LYS A 527 27.38 -15.59 21.48
CA LYS A 527 27.16 -15.92 20.06
C LYS A 527 26.35 -14.82 19.36
N SER A 528 26.75 -14.45 18.14
CA SER A 528 25.99 -13.54 17.27
C SER A 528 24.80 -14.29 16.64
N VAL A 529 23.64 -14.16 17.27
CA VAL A 529 22.48 -15.04 17.08
C VAL A 529 21.34 -14.36 16.32
N THR A 530 20.67 -15.10 15.43
CA THR A 530 19.38 -14.74 14.81
C THR A 530 18.24 -15.55 15.42
N TYR A 531 17.22 -14.87 15.96
CA TYR A 531 16.07 -15.50 16.62
C TYR A 531 14.92 -15.73 15.65
N HIS A 532 14.39 -16.95 15.63
CA HIS A 532 13.16 -17.30 14.91
C HIS A 532 12.13 -17.86 15.90
N ASN A 533 10.96 -17.21 16.00
CA ASN A 533 9.85 -17.67 16.83
C ASN A 533 9.00 -18.68 16.04
N VAL A 534 8.72 -19.85 16.62
CA VAL A 534 7.83 -20.86 16.03
C VAL A 534 6.59 -20.98 16.90
N GLU A 535 5.41 -20.85 16.29
CA GLU A 535 4.10 -20.62 16.95
C GLU A 535 3.62 -21.72 17.92
N ILE A 536 4.37 -22.82 18.08
CA ILE A 536 4.02 -23.94 18.94
C ILE A 536 5.20 -24.20 19.90
N THR A 537 5.35 -23.31 20.89
CA THR A 537 6.21 -23.37 22.10
C THR A 537 7.73 -23.62 21.97
N GLY A 538 8.28 -23.83 20.76
CA GLY A 538 9.72 -24.00 20.54
C GLY A 538 10.40 -22.74 19.99
N HIS A 539 11.53 -22.35 20.58
CA HIS A 539 12.41 -21.31 20.04
C HIS A 539 13.50 -21.93 19.17
N ARG A 540 13.74 -21.34 18.00
CA ARG A 540 14.81 -21.72 17.09
C ARG A 540 15.82 -20.59 16.97
N VAL A 541 17.08 -20.92 17.24
CA VAL A 541 18.15 -19.95 17.37
C VAL A 541 19.32 -20.37 16.49
N SER A 542 19.70 -19.55 15.52
CA SER A 542 20.78 -19.87 14.58
C SER A 542 21.95 -18.90 14.68
N TRP A 543 23.17 -19.40 14.53
CA TRP A 543 24.38 -18.57 14.43
C TRP A 543 25.40 -19.22 13.47
N TYR A 544 26.34 -18.42 13.00
CA TYR A 544 27.46 -18.90 12.19
C TYR A 544 28.65 -19.24 13.08
N HIS A 545 29.24 -20.41 12.88
CA HIS A 545 30.42 -20.86 13.60
C HIS A 545 31.54 -21.20 12.61
N LYS A 546 32.75 -20.75 12.91
CA LYS A 546 33.95 -21.05 12.11
C LYS A 546 34.81 -22.02 12.88
N GLN A 547 35.08 -23.19 12.30
CA GLN A 547 35.95 -24.21 12.86
C GLN A 547 37.27 -24.26 12.08
N GLU A 548 38.39 -24.29 12.79
CA GLU A 548 39.73 -24.42 12.19
C GLU A 548 40.30 -25.81 12.51
N LYS A 549 40.73 -26.54 11.48
CA LYS A 549 41.38 -27.86 11.60
C LYS A 549 42.70 -27.82 10.82
N GLY A 550 43.80 -27.53 11.52
CA GLY A 550 45.10 -27.28 10.86
C GLY A 550 45.03 -26.04 9.96
N ASP A 551 45.40 -26.15 8.69
CA ASP A 551 45.33 -25.06 7.69
C ASP A 551 43.92 -24.88 7.07
N ASP A 552 42.97 -25.76 7.39
CA ASP A 552 41.63 -25.76 6.80
C ASP A 552 40.60 -25.04 7.68
N LYS A 553 39.85 -24.11 7.08
CA LYS A 553 38.81 -23.31 7.72
C LYS A 553 37.45 -23.69 7.16
N VAL A 554 36.56 -24.20 8.00
CA VAL A 554 35.21 -24.63 7.62
C VAL A 554 34.16 -23.79 8.35
N PHE A 555 33.16 -23.30 7.61
CA PHE A 555 32.07 -22.50 8.16
C PHE A 555 30.80 -23.34 8.29
N TYR A 556 30.20 -23.32 9.48
CA TYR A 556 28.94 -24.02 9.79
C TYR A 556 27.85 -23.01 10.15
N THR A 557 26.65 -23.26 9.64
CA THR A 557 25.42 -22.67 10.16
C THR A 557 24.86 -23.62 11.20
N VAL A 558 24.88 -23.19 12.47
CA VAL A 558 24.41 -23.99 13.60
C VAL A 558 23.05 -23.46 14.04
N THR A 559 22.08 -24.36 14.19
CA THR A 559 20.77 -24.04 14.74
C THR A 559 20.49 -24.89 15.98
N LEU A 560 20.18 -24.22 17.08
CA LEU A 560 19.67 -24.82 18.31
C LEU A 560 18.14 -24.69 18.38
N CYS A 561 17.45 -25.80 18.68
CA CYS A 561 16.01 -25.82 18.94
C CYS A 561 15.75 -26.18 20.40
N PHE A 562 15.09 -25.30 21.15
CA PHE A 562 14.81 -25.50 22.57
C PHE A 562 13.48 -24.85 23.02
N ASP A 563 12.94 -25.31 24.14
CA ASP A 563 11.80 -24.69 24.81
C ASP A 563 12.30 -23.66 25.84
N ALA A 564 11.92 -22.39 25.69
CA ALA A 564 12.37 -21.32 26.58
C ALA A 564 11.65 -21.30 27.94
N LYS A 565 10.49 -21.95 28.07
CA LYS A 565 9.74 -22.02 29.34
C LYS A 565 10.23 -23.18 30.20
N ASP A 566 10.39 -24.36 29.61
CA ASP A 566 10.76 -25.59 30.33
C ASP A 566 12.26 -25.94 30.30
N GLY A 567 13.05 -25.20 29.51
CA GLY A 567 14.50 -25.37 29.36
C GLY A 567 14.89 -26.65 28.60
N HIS A 568 13.97 -27.20 27.81
CA HIS A 568 14.17 -28.47 27.13
C HIS A 568 14.91 -28.31 25.79
N LEU A 569 16.03 -29.01 25.60
CA LEU A 569 16.83 -29.00 24.38
C LEU A 569 16.42 -30.16 23.47
N PHE A 570 15.87 -29.87 22.29
CA PHE A 570 15.36 -30.90 21.39
C PHE A 570 16.49 -31.48 20.51
N TYR A 571 17.13 -30.63 19.70
CA TYR A 571 18.20 -31.04 18.80
C TYR A 571 19.05 -29.85 18.38
N ILE A 572 20.28 -30.14 17.92
CA ILE A 572 21.14 -29.20 17.21
C ILE A 572 21.26 -29.63 15.76
N HIS A 573 21.17 -28.65 14.86
CA HIS A 573 21.41 -28.82 13.44
C HIS A 573 22.67 -28.07 13.06
N ALA A 574 23.66 -28.76 12.48
CA ALA A 574 24.85 -28.15 11.92
C ALA A 574 24.88 -28.42 10.41
N ASN A 575 24.90 -27.34 9.62
CA ASN A 575 24.96 -27.42 8.17
C ASN A 575 26.24 -26.73 7.67
N THR A 576 26.97 -27.37 6.76
CA THR A 576 28.02 -26.70 5.98
C THR A 576 27.94 -27.06 4.51
N GLU A 577 28.16 -26.05 3.68
CA GLU A 577 28.30 -26.17 2.22
C GLU A 577 29.77 -26.42 1.81
N ASP A 578 30.69 -26.45 2.78
CA ASP A 578 32.12 -26.64 2.52
C ASP A 578 32.49 -28.13 2.44
N LYS A 579 33.27 -28.47 1.41
CA LYS A 579 33.65 -29.84 1.03
C LYS A 579 34.57 -30.53 2.04
N LYS A 580 35.04 -29.79 3.05
CA LYS A 580 35.96 -30.25 4.10
C LYS A 580 35.25 -30.61 5.41
N GLY A 581 33.92 -30.48 5.48
CA GLY A 581 33.13 -30.86 6.65
C GLY A 581 33.11 -32.38 6.87
N ASP A 582 33.49 -32.82 8.06
CA ASP A 582 33.47 -34.24 8.46
C ASP A 582 32.42 -34.45 9.55
N ALA A 583 31.39 -35.26 9.24
CA ALA A 583 30.26 -35.55 10.13
C ALA A 583 30.69 -36.05 11.52
N PHE A 584 31.72 -36.89 11.58
CA PHE A 584 32.21 -37.45 12.84
C PHE A 584 32.86 -36.36 13.69
N PHE A 585 33.73 -35.55 13.07
CA PHE A 585 34.42 -34.45 13.71
C PHE A 585 33.47 -33.33 14.16
N THR A 586 32.48 -32.98 13.33
CA THR A 586 31.44 -32.00 13.68
C THR A 586 30.60 -32.50 14.86
N THR A 587 30.31 -33.80 14.93
CA THR A 587 29.55 -34.39 16.06
C THR A 587 30.35 -34.34 17.36
N GLU A 588 31.64 -34.73 17.33
CA GLU A 588 32.50 -34.66 18.51
C GLU A 588 32.69 -33.22 19.00
N TRP A 589 32.86 -32.27 18.08
CA TRP A 589 32.95 -30.85 18.44
C TRP A 589 31.69 -30.35 19.14
N VAL A 590 30.50 -30.55 18.54
CA VAL A 590 29.23 -30.11 19.16
C VAL A 590 29.05 -30.75 20.54
N GLN A 591 29.39 -32.03 20.70
CA GLN A 591 29.31 -32.71 22.00
C GLN A 591 30.30 -32.13 23.03
N SER A 592 31.55 -31.88 22.62
CA SER A 592 32.56 -31.28 23.48
C SER A 592 32.17 -29.87 23.95
N GLU A 593 31.54 -29.09 23.08
CA GLU A 593 31.06 -27.74 23.37
C GLU A 593 29.86 -27.76 24.32
N LEU A 594 28.93 -28.70 24.12
CA LEU A 594 27.79 -28.90 25.02
C LEU A 594 28.20 -29.39 26.42
N LEU A 595 29.23 -30.24 26.50
CA LEU A 595 29.80 -30.70 27.77
C LEU A 595 30.54 -29.57 28.50
N THR A 596 31.37 -28.81 27.79
CA THR A 596 32.17 -27.71 28.36
C THR A 596 31.29 -26.56 28.82
N SER A 597 30.21 -26.26 28.10
CA SER A 597 29.21 -25.26 28.51
C SER A 597 28.32 -25.72 29.67
N GLY A 598 28.39 -26.99 30.09
CA GLY A 598 27.56 -27.56 31.16
C GLY A 598 26.08 -27.67 30.79
N LEU A 599 25.76 -27.65 29.49
CA LEU A 599 24.40 -27.83 28.96
C LEU A 599 23.95 -29.30 29.02
N ILE A 600 24.90 -30.24 28.89
CA ILE A 600 24.69 -31.68 29.10
C ILE A 600 25.67 -32.22 30.14
N THR A 601 25.26 -33.26 30.87
CA THR A 601 26.13 -33.99 31.80
C THR A 601 26.86 -35.13 31.11
N LYS A 602 27.96 -35.62 31.70
CA LYS A 602 28.74 -36.74 31.16
C LYS A 602 27.89 -38.00 30.92
N ALA A 603 26.94 -38.29 31.81
CA ALA A 603 26.00 -39.40 31.66
C ALA A 603 25.01 -39.21 30.50
N GLN A 604 24.65 -37.97 30.19
CA GLN A 604 23.77 -37.64 29.05
C GLN A 604 24.54 -37.70 27.73
N ASP A 605 25.81 -37.31 27.70
CA ASP A 605 26.66 -37.47 26.52
C ASP A 605 26.85 -38.94 26.14
N GLU A 606 27.11 -39.81 27.11
CA GLU A 606 27.21 -41.26 26.90
C GLU A 606 25.91 -41.84 26.31
N HIS A 607 24.75 -41.38 26.77
CA HIS A 607 23.45 -41.79 26.23
C HIS A 607 23.23 -41.29 24.78
N ILE A 608 23.67 -40.06 24.46
CA ILE A 608 23.60 -39.50 23.10
C ILE A 608 24.56 -40.26 22.16
N ARG A 609 25.79 -40.56 22.60
CA ARG A 609 26.76 -41.37 21.83
C ARG A 609 26.24 -42.78 21.54
N ALA A 610 25.62 -43.44 22.51
CA ALA A 610 25.00 -44.75 22.34
C ALA A 610 23.86 -44.72 21.32
N ARG A 611 23.03 -43.66 21.33
CA ARG A 611 21.91 -43.49 20.37
C ARG A 611 22.38 -43.22 18.94
N MET A 612 23.57 -42.63 18.77
CA MET A 612 24.19 -42.36 17.47
C MET A 612 25.14 -43.47 16.98
N GLY A 613 25.39 -44.51 17.79
CA GLY A 613 26.27 -45.63 17.43
C GLY A 613 27.75 -45.27 17.36
N LEU A 614 28.18 -44.27 18.14
CA LEU A 614 29.59 -43.84 18.22
C LEU A 614 30.37 -44.74 19.21
N PRO A 615 31.66 -45.04 18.95
CA PRO A 615 32.47 -45.91 19.82
C PRO A 615 32.64 -45.32 21.24
N GLU A 616 32.64 -46.20 22.25
CA GLU A 616 32.93 -45.83 23.64
C GLU A 616 34.44 -45.55 23.80
N GLY A 617 34.76 -44.33 24.24
CA GLY A 617 36.13 -43.89 24.49
C GLY A 617 36.49 -42.66 23.67
N GLY A 618 36.54 -41.51 24.33
CA GLY A 618 37.11 -40.30 23.75
C GLY A 618 38.59 -40.52 23.46
N GLY A 619 38.98 -40.32 22.21
CA GLY A 619 40.36 -39.95 21.92
C GLY A 619 40.58 -38.55 22.47
N GLU A 620 41.53 -38.41 23.38
CA GLU A 620 42.07 -37.10 23.75
C GLU A 620 42.51 -36.35 22.47
N TRP A 621 42.09 -35.10 22.36
CA TRP A 621 42.66 -34.10 21.47
C TRP A 621 43.15 -32.94 22.31
#